data_AF-A0A0B4R9H1-F1
#
_entry.id   AF-A0A0B4R9H1-F1
#
_cell.length_a   1.000
_cell.length_b   1.000
_cell.length_c   1.000
_cell.angle_alpha   90.00
_cell.angle_beta   90.00
_cell.angle_gamma   90.00
#
_symmetry.space_group_name_H-M   'P 1'
#
loop_
_entity.id
_entity.type
_entity.pdbx_description
1 polymer ?
#
loop_
_entity_poly.entity_id
_entity_poly.type
_entity_poly.pdbx_seq_one_letter_code
_entity_poly.pdbx_strand_id
1 'polypeptide(L)'
;MIAKATKWRHFVFLSLIIAVILIIIGGSLIKPESPEAINLKDEITTIINEQAGATSNINRKARVSDVVLSQDSSGWDVEISLNADKKFTMISTKQTMWQDSIHILAATSEINQLDDISLSWIYPVLNTKKDVEDKSVMSFTIDNATRDQLIWKNIEPSVLPDLVYDYEEHPVLSE
;
A
#
# COMPACT_ATOMS: atom_id res chain seq x y z
N MET A 1 7.75 5.33 77.70
CA MET A 1 6.49 6.12 77.73
C MET A 1 6.53 7.07 76.52
N ILE A 2 5.59 7.05 75.58
CA ILE A 2 4.20 7.58 75.66
C ILE A 2 4.21 9.12 75.72
N ALA A 3 3.58 9.90 74.82
CA ALA A 3 2.97 9.59 73.51
C ALA A 3 2.60 10.86 72.68
N LYS A 4 2.34 10.67 71.37
CA LYS A 4 1.36 11.36 70.47
C LYS A 4 1.35 12.90 70.26
N ALA A 5 1.56 13.27 68.98
CA ALA A 5 0.76 14.23 68.17
C ALA A 5 0.76 15.72 68.60
N THR A 6 0.24 16.74 67.86
CA THR A 6 -0.62 16.88 66.63
C THR A 6 -0.34 18.31 66.03
N LYS A 7 -0.85 18.87 64.90
CA LYS A 7 -1.83 18.54 63.82
C LYS A 7 -1.66 19.53 62.62
N TRP A 8 -1.87 19.10 61.36
CA TRP A 8 -2.26 19.94 60.17
C TRP A 8 -1.26 21.04 59.70
N ARG A 9 -1.38 21.68 58.52
CA ARG A 9 -2.26 21.64 57.30
C ARG A 9 -1.39 22.10 56.09
N HIS A 10 -1.60 21.75 54.82
CA HIS A 10 -2.64 22.23 53.88
C HIS A 10 -2.63 21.45 52.54
N PHE A 11 -3.62 21.71 51.68
CA PHE A 11 -3.73 21.28 50.27
C PHE A 11 -2.66 21.90 49.36
N VAL A 12 -2.38 21.27 48.20
CA VAL A 12 -2.67 21.78 46.83
C VAL A 12 -2.89 20.56 45.91
N PHE A 13 -3.66 20.74 44.82
CA PHE A 13 -4.02 19.70 43.83
C PHE A 13 -3.17 19.82 42.54
N LEU A 14 -3.28 18.77 41.72
CA LEU A 14 -3.16 18.76 40.24
C LEU A 14 -1.77 18.69 39.56
N SER A 15 -1.77 17.84 38.51
CA SER A 15 -1.00 17.93 37.26
C SER A 15 0.50 18.29 37.28
N LEU A 16 1.32 17.28 36.99
CA LEU A 16 2.23 17.39 35.85
C LEU A 16 2.22 16.05 35.08
N ILE A 17 1.68 16.05 33.87
CA ILE A 17 1.78 14.90 32.94
C ILE A 17 3.22 14.86 32.41
N ILE A 18 3.72 13.66 32.14
CA ILE A 18 5.11 13.38 31.78
C ILE A 18 5.55 14.22 30.57
N ALA A 19 6.42 15.20 30.83
CA ALA A 19 7.21 15.84 29.78
C ALA A 19 8.28 14.84 29.33
N VAL A 20 7.99 14.05 28.30
CA VAL A 20 8.95 13.11 27.71
C VAL A 20 10.13 13.90 27.15
N ILE A 21 11.33 13.56 27.62
CA ILE A 21 12.56 14.29 27.31
C ILE A 21 12.94 14.07 25.84
N LEU A 22 13.13 15.16 25.10
CA LEU A 22 13.75 15.12 23.77
C LEU A 22 15.19 14.63 23.89
N ILE A 23 15.44 13.38 23.49
CA ILE A 23 16.79 12.86 23.28
C ILE A 23 17.22 13.23 21.85
N ILE A 24 18.39 13.85 21.74
CA ILE A 24 18.95 14.43 20.51
C ILE A 24 19.96 13.45 19.91
N ILE A 25 20.35 13.70 18.65
CA ILE A 25 21.53 13.17 17.91
C ILE A 25 21.26 11.88 17.10
N GLY A 26 21.42 11.99 15.78
CA GLY A 26 21.86 10.88 14.92
C GLY A 26 20.80 10.13 14.11
N GLY A 27 19.51 10.25 14.43
CA GLY A 27 18.44 9.65 13.65
C GLY A 27 18.18 10.36 12.32
N SER A 28 17.87 9.60 11.26
CA SER A 28 17.23 10.15 10.06
C SER A 28 15.89 10.79 10.45
N LEU A 29 15.51 11.89 9.80
CA LEU A 29 14.23 12.59 10.02
C LEU A 29 13.05 11.86 9.35
N ILE A 30 12.90 10.57 9.68
CA ILE A 30 11.67 9.83 9.46
C ILE A 30 10.63 10.45 10.40
N LYS A 31 9.79 11.35 9.85
CA LYS A 31 8.54 11.71 10.52
C LYS A 31 7.74 10.42 10.73
N PRO A 32 7.15 10.17 11.91
CA PRO A 32 6.21 9.07 12.03
C PRO A 32 5.06 9.27 11.04
N GLU A 33 4.66 8.18 10.39
CA GLU A 33 3.50 8.12 9.51
C GLU A 33 2.24 8.56 10.29
N SER A 34 1.33 9.31 9.65
CA SER A 34 0.14 9.81 10.34
C SER A 34 -0.84 8.67 10.64
N PRO A 35 -1.63 8.74 11.72
CA PRO A 35 -2.68 7.74 11.99
C PRO A 35 -3.62 7.54 10.81
N GLU A 36 -3.91 8.61 10.06
CA GLU A 36 -4.73 8.60 8.85
C GLU A 36 -4.09 7.77 7.73
N ALA A 37 -2.78 7.93 7.48
CA ALA A 37 -2.03 7.15 6.50
C ALA A 37 -1.93 5.67 6.92
N ILE A 38 -1.65 5.39 8.19
CA ILE A 38 -1.57 4.00 8.71
C ILE A 38 -2.91 3.28 8.50
N ASN A 39 -4.02 3.90 8.87
CA ASN A 39 -5.36 3.32 8.68
C ASN A 39 -5.66 3.07 7.20
N LEU A 40 -5.31 4.02 6.31
CA LEU A 40 -5.51 3.88 4.86
C LEU A 40 -4.64 2.77 4.26
N LYS A 41 -3.39 2.64 4.71
CA LYS A 41 -2.46 1.58 4.31
C LYS A 41 -2.96 0.20 4.73
N ASP A 42 -3.53 0.08 5.93
CA ASP A 42 -4.16 -1.16 6.41
C ASP A 42 -5.46 -1.49 5.65
N GLU A 43 -6.29 -0.49 5.32
CA GLU A 43 -7.52 -0.63 4.53
C GLU A 43 -7.22 -1.12 3.10
N ILE A 44 -6.30 -0.45 2.39
CA ILE A 44 -5.85 -0.83 1.05
C ILE A 44 -5.19 -2.22 1.06
N THR A 45 -4.36 -2.51 2.07
CA THR A 45 -3.76 -3.85 2.25
C THR A 45 -4.83 -4.92 2.46
N THR A 46 -5.90 -4.63 3.20
CA THR A 46 -7.02 -5.54 3.40
C THR A 46 -7.75 -5.81 2.09
N ILE A 47 -8.09 -4.77 1.33
CA ILE A 47 -8.72 -4.89 0.00
C ILE A 47 -7.87 -5.76 -0.94
N ILE A 48 -6.57 -5.51 -1.04
CA ILE A 48 -5.66 -6.31 -1.89
C ILE A 48 -5.64 -7.78 -1.47
N ASN A 49 -5.62 -8.05 -0.16
CA ASN A 49 -5.61 -9.40 0.39
C ASN A 49 -6.93 -10.15 0.15
N GLU A 50 -8.06 -9.45 0.09
CA GLU A 50 -9.37 -10.02 -0.23
C GLU A 50 -9.56 -10.25 -1.74
N GLN A 51 -9.19 -9.28 -2.59
CA GLN A 51 -9.42 -9.34 -4.05
C GLN A 51 -8.40 -10.21 -4.79
N ALA A 52 -7.12 -10.17 -4.41
CA ALA A 52 -6.02 -10.89 -5.08
C ALA A 52 -5.37 -12.00 -4.21
N GLY A 53 -5.86 -12.19 -2.98
CA GLY A 53 -5.34 -13.18 -2.03
C GLY A 53 -4.02 -12.76 -1.38
N ALA A 54 -3.89 -12.97 -0.06
CA ALA A 54 -2.79 -12.41 0.75
C ALA A 54 -1.36 -12.91 0.46
N THR A 55 -1.16 -13.97 -0.34
CA THR A 55 0.17 -14.48 -0.68
C THR A 55 0.29 -14.84 -2.15
N SER A 56 1.40 -14.46 -2.78
CA SER A 56 1.82 -14.99 -4.07
C SER A 56 2.09 -16.49 -4.00
N ASN A 57 1.75 -17.21 -5.08
CA ASN A 57 2.17 -18.60 -5.25
C ASN A 57 3.68 -18.77 -5.49
N ILE A 58 4.41 -17.69 -5.80
CA ILE A 58 5.85 -17.66 -5.99
C ILE A 58 6.54 -17.51 -4.64
N ASN A 59 7.28 -18.54 -4.23
CA ASN A 59 8.07 -18.59 -2.98
C ASN A 59 7.29 -18.24 -1.69
N ARG A 60 5.95 -18.22 -1.73
CA ARG A 60 5.04 -17.81 -0.63
C ARG A 60 5.30 -16.41 -0.09
N LYS A 61 5.70 -15.47 -0.95
CA LYS A 61 5.78 -14.04 -0.61
C LYS A 61 4.39 -13.49 -0.25
N ALA A 62 4.33 -12.48 0.61
CA ALA A 62 3.12 -11.67 0.79
C ALA A 62 2.70 -11.01 -0.54
N ARG A 63 1.40 -10.87 -0.78
CA ARG A 63 0.88 -10.23 -2.00
C ARG A 63 1.30 -8.77 -2.06
N VAL A 64 1.01 -7.99 -1.02
CA VAL A 64 1.59 -6.66 -0.85
C VAL A 64 3.08 -6.79 -0.54
N SER A 65 3.90 -6.09 -1.32
CA SER A 65 5.33 -5.90 -1.10
C SER A 65 5.62 -4.56 -0.42
N ASP A 66 4.92 -3.50 -0.82
CA ASP A 66 4.80 -2.23 -0.10
C ASP A 66 3.56 -1.45 -0.59
N VAL A 67 3.16 -0.44 0.19
CA VAL A 67 2.18 0.60 -0.14
C VAL A 67 2.76 1.93 0.33
N VAL A 68 3.11 2.85 -0.57
CA VAL A 68 3.57 4.19 -0.21
C VAL A 68 2.41 5.16 -0.36
N LEU A 69 2.31 6.12 0.57
CA LEU A 69 1.27 7.14 0.59
C LEU A 69 1.90 8.53 0.58
N SER A 70 1.49 9.38 -0.36
CA SER A 70 1.69 10.83 -0.32
C SER A 70 0.36 11.55 -0.15
N GLN A 71 0.40 12.75 0.42
CA GLN A 71 -0.78 13.60 0.59
C GLN A 71 -0.47 15.02 0.14
N ASP A 72 -1.39 15.62 -0.61
CA ASP A 72 -1.30 16.99 -1.11
C ASP A 72 -2.56 17.82 -0.69
N SER A 73 -3.04 18.72 -1.56
CA SER A 73 -4.29 19.46 -1.46
C SER A 73 -5.53 18.80 -2.10
N SER A 74 -5.41 17.84 -3.02
CA SER A 74 -6.54 17.14 -3.65
C SER A 74 -6.84 15.78 -3.00
N GLY A 75 -5.83 15.02 -2.56
CA GLY A 75 -6.10 13.76 -1.86
C GLY A 75 -4.88 13.02 -1.32
N TRP A 76 -5.02 11.68 -1.27
CA TRP A 76 -3.92 10.74 -1.06
C TRP A 76 -3.56 10.06 -2.38
N ASP A 77 -2.29 10.16 -2.79
CA ASP A 77 -1.75 9.31 -3.85
C ASP A 77 -1.25 8.00 -3.23
N VAL A 78 -1.36 6.91 -3.99
CA VAL A 78 -0.98 5.57 -3.53
C VAL A 78 -0.05 4.91 -4.54
N GLU A 79 1.15 4.50 -4.12
CA GLU A 79 2.00 3.58 -4.88
C GLU A 79 1.90 2.17 -4.28
N ILE A 80 1.33 1.21 -5.03
CA ILE A 80 1.08 -0.16 -4.59
C ILE A 80 2.04 -1.12 -5.31
N SER A 81 2.92 -1.79 -4.56
CA SER A 81 3.83 -2.81 -5.09
C SER A 81 3.36 -4.22 -4.73
N LEU A 82 3.06 -5.06 -5.73
CA LEU A 82 2.43 -6.38 -5.57
C LEU A 82 3.30 -7.53 -6.09
N ASN A 83 3.59 -8.54 -5.27
CA ASN A 83 4.19 -9.79 -5.76
C ASN A 83 3.16 -10.59 -6.57
N ALA A 84 3.42 -10.79 -7.86
CA ALA A 84 2.52 -11.47 -8.78
C ALA A 84 2.49 -13.00 -8.57
N ASP A 85 1.45 -13.64 -9.09
CA ASP A 85 1.33 -15.10 -9.20
C ASP A 85 1.99 -15.62 -10.49
N LYS A 86 2.61 -16.80 -10.45
CA LYS A 86 2.94 -17.54 -11.67
C LYS A 86 1.76 -18.42 -12.10
N LYS A 87 1.30 -18.29 -13.34
CA LYS A 87 0.33 -19.20 -13.96
C LYS A 87 1.03 -20.15 -14.96
N PHE A 88 0.27 -20.83 -15.81
CA PHE A 88 0.80 -21.85 -16.74
C PHE A 88 1.63 -21.26 -17.89
N THR A 89 1.31 -20.02 -18.32
CA THR A 89 2.03 -19.25 -19.35
C THR A 89 2.24 -17.81 -18.87
N MET A 90 3.11 -17.03 -19.51
CA MET A 90 3.26 -15.61 -19.16
C MET A 90 2.05 -14.80 -19.63
N ILE A 91 1.42 -15.16 -20.76
CA ILE A 91 0.11 -14.64 -21.18
C ILE A 91 -0.96 -14.79 -20.08
N SER A 92 -1.13 -16.00 -19.52
CA SER A 92 -2.13 -16.23 -18.43
C SER A 92 -1.71 -15.59 -17.10
N THR A 93 -0.41 -15.36 -16.89
CA THR A 93 0.12 -14.58 -15.76
C THR A 93 -0.27 -13.10 -15.90
N LYS A 94 -0.02 -12.49 -17.06
CA LYS A 94 -0.44 -11.12 -17.41
C LYS A 94 -1.96 -10.93 -17.33
N GLN A 95 -2.74 -11.86 -17.87
CA GLN A 95 -4.21 -11.80 -17.77
C GLN A 95 -4.70 -11.82 -16.32
N THR A 96 -4.01 -12.54 -15.43
CA THR A 96 -4.32 -12.50 -13.99
C THR A 96 -3.93 -11.15 -13.38
N MET A 97 -2.74 -10.62 -13.70
CA MET A 97 -2.30 -9.29 -13.22
C MET A 97 -3.33 -8.21 -13.57
N TRP A 98 -3.80 -8.17 -14.83
CA TRP A 98 -4.87 -7.25 -15.26
C TRP A 98 -6.19 -7.47 -14.51
N GLN A 99 -6.62 -8.74 -14.32
CA GLN A 99 -7.87 -9.05 -13.63
C GLN A 99 -7.82 -8.68 -12.14
N ASP A 100 -6.76 -9.09 -11.43
CA ASP A 100 -6.54 -8.78 -10.02
C ASP A 100 -6.43 -7.25 -9.82
N SER A 101 -5.76 -6.54 -10.74
CA SER A 101 -5.73 -5.06 -10.75
C SER A 101 -7.13 -4.44 -10.88
N ILE A 102 -7.96 -4.92 -11.81
CA ILE A 102 -9.34 -4.43 -11.98
C ILE A 102 -10.18 -4.67 -10.72
N HIS A 103 -10.05 -5.83 -10.07
CA HIS A 103 -10.74 -6.11 -8.82
C HIS A 103 -10.28 -5.19 -7.68
N ILE A 104 -8.96 -4.93 -7.56
CA ILE A 104 -8.40 -4.02 -6.56
C ILE A 104 -8.89 -2.59 -6.80
N LEU A 105 -8.77 -2.07 -8.01
CA LEU A 105 -9.18 -0.69 -8.36
C LEU A 105 -10.69 -0.47 -8.16
N ALA A 106 -11.51 -1.45 -8.51
CA ALA A 106 -12.94 -1.42 -8.26
C ALA A 106 -13.26 -1.28 -6.77
N ALA A 107 -12.61 -2.05 -5.91
CA ALA A 107 -12.81 -2.00 -4.47
C ALA A 107 -12.23 -0.72 -3.82
N THR A 108 -11.07 -0.23 -4.27
CA THR A 108 -10.50 1.04 -3.77
C THR A 108 -11.26 2.27 -4.26
N SER A 109 -12.06 2.18 -5.33
CA SER A 109 -12.90 3.30 -5.80
C SER A 109 -13.99 3.74 -4.81
N GLU A 110 -14.31 2.91 -3.80
CA GLU A 110 -15.21 3.31 -2.71
C GLU A 110 -14.53 4.25 -1.69
N ILE A 111 -13.19 4.39 -1.74
CA ILE A 111 -12.39 5.24 -0.85
C ILE A 111 -12.26 6.66 -1.43
N ASN A 112 -13.26 7.50 -1.14
CA ASN A 112 -13.40 8.88 -1.62
C ASN A 112 -12.22 9.86 -1.33
N GLN A 113 -11.19 9.44 -0.60
CA GLN A 113 -10.01 10.27 -0.28
C GLN A 113 -8.77 9.93 -1.14
N LEU A 114 -8.88 8.99 -2.09
CA LEU A 114 -7.81 8.64 -3.01
C LEU A 114 -7.86 9.52 -4.26
N ASP A 115 -6.71 10.12 -4.61
CA ASP A 115 -6.48 10.86 -5.85
C ASP A 115 -5.94 9.85 -6.89
N ASP A 116 -4.63 9.83 -7.14
CA ASP A 116 -3.98 8.88 -8.04
C ASP A 116 -3.69 7.52 -7.37
N ILE A 117 -3.89 6.43 -8.13
CA ILE A 117 -3.48 5.07 -7.72
C ILE A 117 -2.50 4.53 -8.75
N SER A 118 -1.23 4.41 -8.35
CA SER A 118 -0.16 3.75 -9.09
C SER A 118 0.00 2.30 -8.61
N LEU A 119 0.02 1.34 -9.54
CA LEU A 119 0.11 -0.09 -9.21
C LEU A 119 1.24 -0.75 -10.01
N SER A 120 2.06 -1.57 -9.32
CA SER A 120 3.27 -2.19 -9.86
C SER A 120 3.33 -3.69 -9.50
N TRP A 121 3.37 -4.56 -10.50
CA TRP A 121 3.44 -6.01 -10.33
C TRP A 121 4.88 -6.52 -10.41
N ILE A 122 5.38 -7.04 -9.30
CA ILE A 122 6.70 -7.62 -9.14
C ILE A 122 6.70 -9.11 -9.50
N TYR A 123 7.60 -9.53 -10.39
CA TYR A 123 7.78 -10.93 -10.80
C TYR A 123 9.28 -11.27 -10.99
N PRO A 124 9.71 -12.52 -10.70
CA PRO A 124 11.10 -12.96 -10.88
C PRO A 124 11.45 -13.16 -12.37
N VAL A 125 12.40 -12.38 -12.87
CA VAL A 125 12.93 -12.45 -14.24
C VAL A 125 14.38 -12.95 -14.26
N LEU A 126 14.82 -13.53 -15.38
CA LEU A 126 16.23 -13.87 -15.58
C LEU A 126 16.99 -12.67 -16.13
N ASN A 127 18.10 -12.31 -15.48
CA ASN A 127 19.00 -11.26 -15.96
C ASN A 127 19.95 -11.79 -17.07
N THR A 128 20.76 -10.91 -17.65
CA THR A 128 21.72 -11.26 -18.74
C THR A 128 22.82 -12.24 -18.33
N LYS A 129 23.02 -12.47 -17.03
CA LYS A 129 23.96 -13.47 -16.46
C LYS A 129 23.27 -14.79 -16.11
N LYS A 130 21.94 -14.87 -16.24
CA LYS A 130 21.04 -15.96 -15.84
C LYS A 130 20.82 -16.10 -14.32
N ASP A 131 21.09 -15.05 -13.54
CA ASP A 131 20.59 -14.96 -12.17
C ASP A 131 19.10 -14.57 -12.19
N VAL A 132 18.34 -14.97 -11.17
CA VAL A 132 16.95 -14.54 -10.98
C VAL A 132 16.91 -13.25 -10.17
N GLU A 133 16.17 -12.26 -10.65
CA GLU A 133 16.02 -10.92 -10.07
C GLU A 133 14.52 -10.56 -10.05
N ASP A 134 14.00 -10.11 -8.92
CA ASP A 134 12.61 -9.62 -8.83
C ASP A 134 12.52 -8.20 -9.43
N LYS A 135 11.60 -7.95 -10.37
CA LYS A 135 11.38 -6.63 -10.99
C LYS A 135 9.90 -6.33 -11.15
N SER A 136 9.56 -5.04 -11.24
CA SER A 136 8.30 -4.67 -11.90
C SER A 136 8.30 -5.25 -13.31
N VAL A 137 7.20 -5.91 -13.67
CA VAL A 137 6.95 -6.45 -15.01
C VAL A 137 5.68 -5.89 -15.65
N MET A 138 4.85 -5.22 -14.87
CA MET A 138 3.72 -4.41 -15.32
C MET A 138 3.52 -3.29 -14.30
N SER A 139 3.42 -2.05 -14.76
CA SER A 139 3.01 -0.92 -13.91
C SER A 139 2.18 0.10 -14.67
N PHE A 140 1.34 0.84 -13.97
CA PHE A 140 0.49 1.91 -14.51
C PHE A 140 -0.05 2.79 -13.38
N THR A 141 -0.66 3.93 -13.74
CA THR A 141 -1.34 4.86 -12.82
C THR A 141 -2.75 5.19 -13.32
N ILE A 142 -3.72 5.37 -12.43
CA ILE A 142 -5.08 5.83 -12.76
C ILE A 142 -5.50 6.97 -11.83
N ASP A 143 -6.03 8.05 -12.41
CA ASP A 143 -6.56 9.20 -11.67
C ASP A 143 -7.99 8.96 -11.16
N ASN A 144 -8.42 9.74 -10.17
CA ASN A 144 -9.76 9.61 -9.59
C ASN A 144 -10.88 9.88 -10.60
N ALA A 145 -10.74 10.88 -11.47
CA ALA A 145 -11.75 11.28 -12.43
C ALA A 145 -12.06 10.15 -13.42
N THR A 146 -11.05 9.39 -13.83
CA THR A 146 -11.14 8.22 -14.70
C THR A 146 -11.67 7.02 -13.91
N ARG A 147 -11.09 6.74 -12.74
CA ARG A 147 -11.49 5.65 -11.84
C ARG A 147 -12.99 5.70 -11.49
N ASP A 148 -13.50 6.89 -11.19
CA ASP A 148 -14.87 7.10 -10.69
C ASP A 148 -15.90 7.19 -11.83
N GLN A 149 -15.45 7.31 -13.09
CA GLN A 149 -16.30 7.18 -14.29
C GLN A 149 -16.46 5.73 -14.77
N LEU A 150 -15.64 4.80 -14.28
CA LEU A 150 -15.61 3.42 -14.77
C LEU A 150 -16.69 2.52 -14.18
N ILE A 151 -17.38 1.77 -15.05
CA ILE A 151 -18.32 0.71 -14.66
C ILE A 151 -17.54 -0.60 -14.51
N TRP A 152 -16.76 -0.71 -13.44
CA TRP A 152 -15.78 -1.79 -13.17
C TRP A 152 -16.21 -3.21 -13.56
N LYS A 153 -17.44 -3.60 -13.19
CA LYS A 153 -18.05 -4.91 -13.52
C LYS A 153 -18.18 -5.24 -15.02
N ASN A 154 -17.94 -4.29 -15.91
CA ASN A 154 -18.03 -4.42 -17.36
C ASN A 154 -16.64 -4.34 -18.06
N ILE A 155 -15.53 -4.20 -17.33
CA ILE A 155 -14.20 -4.03 -17.91
C ILE A 155 -13.61 -5.40 -18.26
N GLU A 156 -13.31 -5.62 -19.54
CA GLU A 156 -12.53 -6.77 -20.00
C GLU A 156 -11.03 -6.54 -19.67
N PRO A 157 -10.31 -7.51 -19.07
CA PRO A 157 -8.93 -7.31 -18.61
C PRO A 157 -7.94 -6.82 -19.67
N SER A 158 -8.15 -7.15 -20.94
CA SER A 158 -7.29 -6.70 -22.05
C SER A 158 -7.44 -5.21 -22.39
N VAL A 159 -8.44 -4.52 -21.86
CA VAL A 159 -8.68 -3.08 -22.08
C VAL A 159 -8.01 -2.22 -21.02
N LEU A 160 -7.51 -2.80 -19.92
CA LEU A 160 -6.84 -2.03 -18.85
C LEU A 160 -5.71 -1.11 -19.37
N PRO A 161 -4.83 -1.51 -20.32
CA PRO A 161 -3.80 -0.62 -20.86
C PRO A 161 -4.33 0.60 -21.63
N ASP A 162 -5.58 0.58 -22.09
CA ASP A 162 -6.23 1.70 -22.79
C ASP A 162 -6.97 2.65 -21.82
N LEU A 163 -7.05 2.31 -20.53
CA LEU A 163 -7.80 3.04 -19.49
C LEU A 163 -6.91 3.73 -18.44
N VAL A 164 -5.59 3.55 -18.53
CA VAL A 164 -4.62 3.95 -17.50
C VAL A 164 -3.47 4.72 -18.14
N TYR A 165 -2.79 5.53 -17.32
CA TYR A 165 -1.61 6.29 -17.68
C TYR A 165 -0.33 5.49 -17.37
N ASP A 166 0.75 5.85 -18.05
CA ASP A 166 2.11 5.31 -17.85
C ASP A 166 2.17 3.77 -17.75
N TYR A 167 1.39 3.08 -18.59
CA TYR A 167 1.41 1.62 -18.72
C TYR A 167 2.76 1.14 -19.28
N GLU A 168 3.59 0.55 -18.42
CA GLU A 168 4.80 -0.16 -18.79
C GLU A 168 4.59 -1.68 -18.69
N GLU A 169 5.13 -2.43 -19.64
CA GLU A 169 5.16 -3.90 -19.61
C GLU A 169 6.57 -4.41 -19.93
N HIS A 170 7.12 -5.25 -19.05
CA HIS A 170 8.41 -5.90 -19.29
C HIS A 170 8.24 -7.07 -20.28
N PRO A 171 9.12 -7.23 -21.30
CA PRO A 171 8.95 -8.19 -22.39
C PRO A 171 8.66 -9.64 -22.00
N VAL A 172 9.08 -10.06 -20.80
CA VAL A 172 8.78 -11.40 -20.23
C VAL A 172 7.28 -11.74 -20.18
N LEU A 173 6.38 -10.74 -20.13
CA LEU A 173 4.93 -10.97 -20.13
C LEU A 173 4.33 -11.20 -21.53
N SER A 174 5.17 -11.18 -22.57
CA SER A 174 4.83 -11.48 -23.96
C SER A 174 5.55 -12.73 -24.50
N GLU A 175 6.11 -13.58 -23.63
CA GLU A 175 6.72 -14.90 -23.92
C GLU A 175 5.75 -16.10 -23.76
#